data_AF-A0A3R7FHA6-F1
#
_entry.id   AF-A0A3R7FHA6-F1
#
_cell.length_a   1.000
_cell.length_b   1.000
_cell.length_c   1.000
_cell.angle_alpha   90.00
_cell.angle_beta   90.00
_cell.angle_gamma   90.00
#
_symmetry.space_group_name_H-M   'P 1'
#
loop_
_entity.id
_entity.type
_entity.pdbx_description
1 polymer ?
#
loop_
_entity_poly.entity_id
_entity_poly.type
_entity_poly.pdbx_seq_one_letter_code
_entity_poly.pdbx_strand_id
1 'polypeptide(L)'
;MKTKKEEIRRRFPRIVMNLLMAFIFWIISAFVPPTVEGVAVPGFDFNASLLIWIVTTVIMAIFLIRALSDALVLGDILTDVVVRRLGIKEEMSPKRAARDLIYIIIIILVVTAVSPILATIENIGGTLTIAATYIALGLIILLIYDMGRILYRIIESKAELLADRLTKTVDEKEESG
;
A
#
# COMPACT_ATOMS: atom_id res chain seq x y z
N MET A 1 -14.95 19.74 -16.55
CA MET A 1 -13.69 19.37 -15.89
C MET A 1 -13.78 19.75 -14.42
N LYS A 2 -13.81 18.78 -13.48
CA LYS A 2 -13.82 19.11 -12.04
C LYS A 2 -12.44 19.60 -11.63
N THR A 3 -12.37 20.63 -10.79
CA THR A 3 -11.08 21.16 -10.36
C THR A 3 -10.37 20.12 -9.49
N LYS A 4 -9.05 19.90 -9.66
CA LYS A 4 -8.25 18.94 -8.87
C LYS A 4 -8.51 19.05 -7.35
N LYS A 5 -8.84 20.27 -6.88
CA LYS A 5 -9.22 20.57 -5.49
C LYS A 5 -10.52 19.88 -5.04
N GLU A 6 -11.55 19.81 -5.88
CA GLU A 6 -12.80 19.10 -5.57
C GLU A 6 -12.62 17.59 -5.54
N GLU A 7 -11.72 17.07 -6.38
CA GLU A 7 -11.40 15.65 -6.40
C GLU A 7 -10.67 15.23 -5.12
N ILE A 8 -9.70 16.03 -4.65
CA ILE A 8 -9.06 15.85 -3.33
C ILE A 8 -10.10 15.91 -2.21
N ARG A 9 -10.94 16.95 -2.17
CA ARG A 9 -11.91 17.16 -1.08
C ARG A 9 -12.95 16.04 -1.00
N ARG A 10 -13.21 15.34 -2.10
CA ARG A 10 -14.15 14.21 -2.15
C ARG A 10 -13.48 12.87 -1.85
N ARG A 11 -12.26 12.65 -2.32
CA ARG A 11 -11.53 11.37 -2.16
C ARG A 11 -10.85 11.25 -0.80
N PHE A 12 -10.34 12.34 -0.24
CA PHE A 12 -9.63 12.31 1.05
C PHE A 12 -10.50 11.78 2.20
N PRO A 13 -11.73 12.28 2.41
CA PRO A 13 -12.62 11.73 3.45
C PRO A 13 -12.97 10.26 3.18
N ARG A 14 -13.07 9.87 1.91
CA ARG A 14 -13.41 8.50 1.50
C ARG A 14 -12.27 7.53 1.81
N ILE A 15 -11.01 7.91 1.58
CA ILE A 15 -9.85 7.12 1.99
C ILE A 15 -9.84 6.92 3.50
N VAL A 16 -10.01 8.02 4.25
CA VAL A 16 -10.04 7.98 5.71
C VAL A 16 -11.14 7.03 6.18
N MET A 17 -12.36 7.14 5.65
CA MET A 17 -13.46 6.24 6.00
C MET A 17 -13.19 4.78 5.61
N ASN A 18 -12.66 4.52 4.42
CA ASN A 18 -12.34 3.15 4.02
C ASN A 18 -11.21 2.54 4.87
N LEU A 19 -10.19 3.32 5.24
CA LEU A 19 -9.15 2.90 6.18
C LEU A 19 -9.70 2.64 7.57
N LEU A 20 -10.58 3.52 8.06
CA LEU A 20 -11.20 3.41 9.37
C LEU A 20 -12.10 2.16 9.43
N MET A 21 -12.86 1.89 8.37
CA MET A 21 -13.64 0.66 8.23
C MET A 21 -12.74 -0.57 8.17
N ALA A 22 -11.68 -0.56 7.36
CA ALA A 22 -10.71 -1.66 7.33
C ALA A 22 -10.08 -1.91 8.71
N PHE A 23 -9.75 -0.85 9.45
CA PHE A 23 -9.21 -0.94 10.80
C PHE A 23 -10.24 -1.53 11.79
N ILE A 24 -11.50 -1.11 11.72
CA ILE A 24 -12.58 -1.70 12.52
C ILE A 24 -12.72 -3.19 12.19
N PHE A 25 -12.77 -3.56 10.91
CA PHE A 25 -12.87 -4.97 10.50
C PHE A 25 -11.63 -5.78 10.88
N TRP A 26 -10.45 -5.17 10.90
CA TRP A 26 -9.24 -5.80 11.40
C TRP A 26 -9.35 -6.11 12.90
N ILE A 27 -9.83 -5.17 13.71
CA ILE A 27 -10.13 -5.39 15.14
C ILE A 27 -11.16 -6.51 15.28
N ILE A 28 -12.29 -6.44 14.56
CA ILE A 28 -13.31 -7.49 14.61
C ILE A 28 -12.70 -8.85 14.25
N SER A 29 -11.90 -8.93 13.19
CA SER A 29 -11.24 -10.16 12.76
C SER A 29 -10.24 -10.69 13.78
N ALA A 30 -9.61 -9.82 14.57
CA ALA A 30 -8.66 -10.23 15.60
C ALA A 30 -9.35 -10.72 16.88
N PHE A 31 -10.46 -10.08 17.27
CA PHE A 31 -11.09 -10.31 18.59
C PHE A 31 -12.34 -11.18 18.54
N VAL A 32 -13.09 -11.22 17.43
CA VAL A 32 -14.35 -11.96 17.37
C VAL A 32 -14.17 -13.45 17.10
N PRO A 33 -13.37 -13.90 16.10
CA PRO A 33 -13.20 -15.33 15.83
C PRO A 33 -12.75 -16.17 17.03
N PRO A 34 -11.82 -15.71 17.89
CA PRO A 34 -11.42 -16.46 19.08
C PRO A 34 -12.55 -16.68 20.09
N THR A 35 -13.52 -15.77 20.18
CA THR A 35 -14.62 -15.85 21.16
C THR A 35 -15.68 -16.92 20.84
N VAL A 36 -15.71 -17.38 19.59
CA VAL A 36 -16.64 -18.39 19.09
C VAL A 36 -15.92 -19.70 18.72
N GLU A 37 -14.66 -19.84 19.12
CA GLU A 37 -13.90 -21.06 18.96
C GLU A 37 -14.59 -22.23 19.67
N GLY A 38 -14.84 -23.31 18.93
CA GLY A 38 -15.47 -24.52 19.44
C GLY A 38 -16.99 -24.56 19.26
N VAL A 39 -17.60 -23.50 18.72
CA VAL A 39 -19.00 -23.52 18.29
C VAL A 39 -19.08 -24.14 16.90
N ALA A 40 -19.61 -25.36 16.84
CA ALA A 40 -19.92 -26.03 15.59
C ALA A 40 -21.13 -25.36 14.92
N VAL A 41 -21.06 -25.16 13.60
CA VAL A 41 -22.17 -24.61 12.84
C VAL A 41 -23.23 -25.71 12.67
N PRO A 42 -24.49 -25.49 13.10
CA PRO A 42 -25.54 -26.49 12.93
C PRO A 42 -25.70 -26.86 11.44
N GLY A 43 -25.51 -28.13 11.09
CA GLY A 43 -25.63 -28.63 9.72
C GLY A 43 -24.34 -28.59 8.88
N PHE A 44 -23.21 -28.12 9.41
CA PHE A 44 -21.91 -28.12 8.73
C PHE A 44 -20.78 -28.55 9.69
N ASP A 45 -19.80 -29.33 9.19
CA ASP A 45 -18.67 -29.81 9.99
C ASP A 45 -17.51 -28.78 10.11
N PHE A 46 -17.83 -27.49 9.93
CA PHE A 46 -16.86 -26.40 9.97
C PHE A 46 -17.05 -25.55 11.22
N ASN A 47 -15.94 -25.01 11.74
CA ASN A 47 -15.93 -24.14 12.91
C ASN A 47 -16.50 -22.75 12.56
N ALA A 48 -17.40 -22.22 13.40
CA ALA A 48 -17.97 -20.90 13.21
C ALA A 48 -16.90 -19.79 13.23
N SER A 49 -15.81 -19.99 13.97
CA SER A 49 -14.68 -19.06 14.01
C SER A 49 -14.06 -18.83 12.63
N LEU A 50 -13.90 -19.90 11.84
CA LEU A 50 -13.29 -19.86 10.52
C LEU A 50 -14.18 -19.08 9.54
N LEU A 51 -15.49 -19.32 9.55
CA LEU A 51 -16.43 -18.58 8.69
C LEU A 51 -16.42 -17.09 9.01
N ILE A 52 -16.47 -16.74 10.29
CA ILE A 52 -16.45 -15.33 10.72
C ILE A 52 -15.13 -14.69 10.29
N TRP A 53 -14.00 -15.37 10.50
CA TRP A 53 -12.68 -14.87 10.10
C TRP A 53 -12.56 -14.64 8.58
N ILE A 54 -13.10 -15.55 7.76
CA ILE A 54 -13.11 -15.37 6.30
C ILE A 54 -13.96 -14.16 5.92
N VAL A 55 -15.17 -14.06 6.45
CA VAL A 55 -16.10 -12.96 6.12
C VAL A 55 -15.52 -11.61 6.52
N THR A 56 -14.97 -11.49 7.73
CA THR A 56 -14.34 -10.24 8.20
C THR A 56 -13.13 -9.87 7.36
N THR A 57 -12.31 -10.86 6.98
CA THR A 57 -11.13 -10.66 6.13
C THR A 57 -11.50 -10.21 4.72
N VAL A 58 -12.54 -10.79 4.11
CA VAL A 58 -13.03 -10.37 2.78
C VAL A 58 -13.54 -8.92 2.82
N ILE A 59 -14.33 -8.57 3.84
CA ILE A 59 -14.86 -7.21 3.97
C ILE A 59 -13.72 -6.21 4.19
N MET A 60 -12.76 -6.54 5.06
CA MET A 60 -11.55 -5.75 5.27
C MET A 60 -10.79 -5.54 3.96
N ALA A 61 -10.59 -6.59 3.16
CA ALA A 61 -9.90 -6.52 1.88
C ALA A 61 -10.61 -5.58 0.89
N ILE A 62 -11.94 -5.61 0.81
CA ILE A 62 -12.72 -4.70 -0.05
C ILE A 62 -12.48 -3.23 0.35
N PHE A 63 -12.51 -2.94 1.66
CA PHE A 63 -12.26 -1.59 2.16
C PHE A 63 -10.81 -1.14 1.90
N LEU A 64 -9.84 -2.05 2.06
CA LEU A 64 -8.44 -1.77 1.74
C LEU A 64 -8.25 -1.44 0.26
N ILE A 65 -8.81 -2.27 -0.64
CA ILE A 65 -8.71 -2.05 -2.09
C ILE A 65 -9.33 -0.71 -2.48
N ARG A 66 -10.48 -0.35 -1.89
CA ARG A 66 -11.12 0.96 -2.12
C ARG A 66 -10.27 2.11 -1.57
N ALA A 67 -9.73 1.99 -0.36
CA ALA A 67 -8.85 3.00 0.21
C ALA A 67 -7.61 3.22 -0.66
N LEU A 68 -6.99 2.14 -1.13
CA LEU A 68 -5.83 2.18 -2.01
C LEU A 68 -6.17 2.84 -3.36
N SER A 69 -7.27 2.44 -3.99
CA SER A 69 -7.70 3.01 -5.27
C SER A 69 -7.88 4.52 -5.19
N ASP A 70 -8.48 5.02 -4.10
CA ASP A 70 -8.63 6.45 -3.88
C ASP A 70 -7.31 7.14 -3.48
N ALA A 71 -6.46 6.47 -2.70
CA ALA A 71 -5.16 6.97 -2.26
C ALA A 71 -4.18 7.15 -3.43
N LEU A 72 -4.22 6.27 -4.42
CA LEU A 72 -3.39 6.36 -5.62
C LEU A 72 -3.74 7.59 -6.46
N VAL A 73 -5.02 7.84 -6.68
CA VAL A 73 -5.47 9.02 -7.43
C VAL A 73 -5.07 10.30 -6.67
N LEU A 74 -5.12 10.28 -5.34
CA LEU A 74 -4.63 11.39 -4.52
C LEU A 74 -3.11 11.54 -4.58
N GLY A 75 -2.38 10.44 -4.60
CA GLY A 75 -0.94 10.38 -4.81
C GLY A 75 -0.53 11.01 -6.15
N ASP A 76 -1.25 10.71 -7.23
CA ASP A 76 -1.04 11.32 -8.55
C ASP A 76 -1.22 12.85 -8.50
N ILE A 77 -2.26 13.33 -7.80
CA ILE A 77 -2.49 14.78 -7.67
C ILE A 77 -1.41 15.44 -6.81
N LEU A 78 -1.00 14.81 -5.70
CA LEU A 78 0.07 15.32 -4.84
C LEU A 78 1.37 15.44 -5.60
N THR A 79 1.66 14.40 -6.38
CA THR A 79 2.82 14.28 -7.24
C THR A 79 2.85 15.40 -8.28
N ASP A 80 1.74 15.63 -9.00
CA ASP A 80 1.64 16.72 -9.97
C ASP A 80 1.87 18.10 -9.33
N VAL A 81 1.37 18.30 -8.10
CA VAL A 81 1.57 19.55 -7.35
C VAL A 81 3.03 19.72 -6.96
N VAL A 82 3.69 18.66 -6.49
CA VAL A 82 5.10 18.67 -6.09
C VAL A 82 6.00 18.88 -7.31
N VAL A 83 5.74 18.21 -8.44
CA VAL A 83 6.48 18.34 -9.70
C VAL A 83 6.36 19.77 -10.25
N ARG A 84 5.14 20.33 -10.31
CA ARG A 84 4.93 21.73 -10.74
C ARG A 84 5.63 22.74 -9.86
N ARG A 85 5.70 22.51 -8.54
CA ARG A 85 6.38 23.42 -7.61
C ARG A 85 7.91 23.34 -7.71
N LEU A 86 8.44 22.23 -8.23
CA LEU A 86 9.87 21.97 -8.35
C LEU A 86 10.42 22.21 -9.76
N GLY A 87 9.57 22.40 -10.77
CA GLY A 87 10.01 22.71 -12.14
C GLY A 87 10.78 21.59 -12.85
N ILE A 88 10.66 20.35 -12.36
CA ILE A 88 11.37 19.19 -12.88
C ILE A 88 10.62 18.66 -14.13
N LYS A 89 11.33 18.53 -15.26
CA LYS A 89 10.78 17.98 -16.51
C LYS A 89 10.17 16.60 -16.29
N GLU A 90 9.01 16.42 -16.90
CA GLU A 90 7.98 15.38 -16.75
C GLU A 90 8.39 13.93 -17.15
N GLU A 91 9.69 13.59 -17.17
CA GLU A 91 10.16 12.32 -17.75
C GLU A 91 10.32 11.15 -16.77
N MET A 92 10.28 11.39 -15.44
CA MET A 92 10.34 10.31 -14.45
C MET A 92 9.00 10.20 -13.76
N SER A 93 8.21 9.16 -14.06
CA SER A 93 6.85 8.99 -13.54
C SER A 93 6.84 8.31 -12.14
N PRO A 94 6.65 9.05 -11.04
CA PRO A 94 6.26 8.54 -9.71
C PRO A 94 5.07 7.57 -9.74
N LYS A 95 4.27 7.57 -10.81
CA LYS A 95 3.25 6.56 -11.11
C LYS A 95 3.76 5.12 -11.08
N ARG A 96 5.04 4.89 -11.43
CA ARG A 96 5.64 3.55 -11.42
C ARG A 96 5.92 3.08 -9.98
N ALA A 97 6.54 3.92 -9.16
CA ALA A 97 6.81 3.61 -7.75
C ALA A 97 5.52 3.39 -6.94
N ALA A 98 4.48 4.19 -7.20
CA ALA A 98 3.17 3.98 -6.57
C ALA A 98 2.55 2.63 -6.97
N ARG A 99 2.70 2.21 -8.22
CA ARG A 99 2.23 0.91 -8.70
C ARG A 99 2.96 -0.25 -8.03
N ASP A 100 4.27 -0.14 -7.85
CA ASP A 100 5.07 -1.17 -7.20
C ASP A 100 4.67 -1.35 -5.73
N LEU A 101 4.31 -0.26 -5.05
CA LEU A 101 3.76 -0.33 -3.70
C LEU A 101 2.42 -1.09 -3.65
N ILE A 102 1.53 -0.87 -4.62
CA ILE A 102 0.27 -1.64 -4.73
C ILE A 102 0.57 -3.12 -4.90
N TYR A 103 1.52 -3.47 -5.78
CA TYR A 103 1.87 -4.86 -6.01
C TYR A 103 2.41 -5.54 -4.76
N ILE A 104 3.24 -4.84 -3.97
CA ILE A 104 3.68 -5.34 -2.64
C ILE A 104 2.46 -5.66 -1.76
N ILE A 105 1.51 -4.73 -1.66
CA ILE A 105 0.32 -4.91 -0.82
C ILE A 105 -0.58 -6.04 -1.32
N ILE A 106 -0.79 -6.13 -2.65
CA ILE A 106 -1.55 -7.23 -3.26
C ILE A 106 -0.88 -8.58 -2.97
N ILE A 107 0.45 -8.67 -3.12
CA ILE A 107 1.20 -9.90 -2.84
C ILE A 107 1.00 -10.31 -1.38
N ILE A 108 1.13 -9.37 -0.44
CA ILE A 108 0.89 -9.65 0.99
C ILE A 108 -0.54 -10.15 1.21
N LEU A 109 -1.55 -9.44 0.70
CA LEU A 109 -2.96 -9.82 0.87
C LEU A 109 -3.27 -11.20 0.30
N VAL A 110 -2.77 -11.50 -0.91
CA VAL A 110 -2.97 -12.80 -1.56
C VAL A 110 -2.34 -13.91 -0.72
N VAL A 111 -1.09 -13.74 -0.28
CA VAL A 111 -0.39 -14.74 0.53
C VAL A 111 -1.08 -14.95 1.86
N THR A 112 -1.51 -13.89 2.54
CA THR A 112 -2.25 -13.97 3.81
C THR A 112 -3.60 -14.68 3.63
N ALA A 113 -4.32 -14.41 2.54
CA ALA A 113 -5.61 -15.06 2.28
C ALA A 113 -5.46 -16.54 1.88
N VAL A 114 -4.42 -16.87 1.13
CA VAL A 114 -4.18 -18.22 0.60
C VAL A 114 -3.44 -19.11 1.61
N SER A 115 -2.65 -18.53 2.52
CA SER A 115 -1.89 -19.25 3.54
C SER A 115 -2.71 -20.24 4.38
N PRO A 116 -3.86 -19.88 4.98
CA PRO A 116 -4.65 -20.84 5.76
C PRO A 116 -5.21 -21.95 4.87
N ILE A 117 -5.56 -21.64 3.61
CA ILE A 117 -6.06 -22.64 2.64
C ILE A 117 -4.95 -23.64 2.33
N LEU A 118 -3.73 -23.17 2.04
CA LEU A 118 -2.58 -24.04 1.80
C LEU A 118 -2.24 -24.88 3.02
N ALA A 119 -2.32 -24.31 4.22
CA ALA A 119 -2.03 -25.02 5.46
C ALA A 119 -2.97 -26.18 5.77
N THR A 120 -4.18 -26.21 5.18
CA THR A 120 -5.15 -27.31 5.37
C THR A 120 -4.87 -28.56 4.53
N ILE A 121 -3.91 -28.51 3.60
CA ILE A 121 -3.57 -29.66 2.74
C ILE A 121 -2.70 -30.66 3.53
N GLU A 122 -3.18 -31.89 3.68
CA GLU A 122 -2.46 -32.97 4.39
C GLU A 122 -1.07 -33.24 3.77
N ASN A 123 -0.10 -33.53 4.65
CA ASN A 123 1.32 -33.83 4.35
C ASN A 123 2.18 -32.73 3.70
N ILE A 124 1.60 -31.80 2.92
CA ILE A 124 2.39 -30.79 2.16
C ILE A 124 2.00 -29.34 2.45
N GLY A 125 0.92 -29.09 3.19
CA GLY A 125 0.39 -27.74 3.41
C GLY A 125 1.35 -26.78 4.10
N GLY A 126 2.11 -27.27 5.09
CA GLY A 126 3.15 -26.49 5.74
C GLY A 126 4.26 -26.05 4.78
N THR A 127 4.77 -26.99 3.97
CA THR A 127 5.81 -26.72 2.97
C THR A 127 5.33 -25.77 1.88
N LEU A 128 4.08 -25.91 1.41
CA LEU A 128 3.47 -25.01 0.43
C LEU A 128 3.33 -23.59 0.98
N THR A 129 2.91 -23.45 2.24
CA THR A 129 2.78 -22.15 2.89
C THR A 129 4.12 -21.45 3.04
N ILE A 130 5.15 -22.20 3.46
CA ILE A 130 6.53 -21.71 3.57
C ILE A 130 7.06 -21.28 2.20
N ALA A 131 6.89 -22.13 1.17
CA ALA A 131 7.33 -21.82 -0.19
C ALA A 131 6.62 -20.57 -0.75
N ALA A 132 5.30 -20.46 -0.60
CA ALA A 132 4.53 -19.30 -1.01
C ALA A 132 5.00 -18.01 -0.31
N THR A 133 5.32 -18.10 0.98
CA THR A 133 5.85 -16.97 1.77
C THR A 133 7.21 -16.52 1.26
N TYR A 134 8.14 -17.44 0.98
CA TYR A 134 9.45 -17.10 0.44
C TYR A 134 9.39 -16.53 -0.98
N ILE A 135 8.51 -17.07 -1.84
CA ILE A 135 8.29 -16.53 -3.18
C ILE A 135 7.77 -15.10 -3.08
N ALA A 136 6.78 -14.86 -2.22
CA ALA A 136 6.25 -13.53 -1.97
C ALA A 136 7.31 -12.56 -1.45
N LEU A 137 8.14 -13.01 -0.50
CA LEU A 137 9.23 -12.23 0.06
C LEU A 137 10.26 -11.85 -1.02
N GLY A 138 10.61 -12.79 -1.90
CA GLY A 138 11.49 -12.54 -3.05
C GLY A 138 10.91 -11.48 -4.01
N LEU A 139 9.61 -11.58 -4.32
CA LEU A 139 8.93 -10.58 -5.17
C LEU A 139 8.88 -9.19 -4.49
N ILE A 140 8.64 -9.14 -3.19
CA ILE A 140 8.62 -7.89 -2.42
C ILE A 140 10.01 -7.24 -2.43
N ILE A 141 11.08 -8.01 -2.22
CA ILE A 141 12.45 -7.49 -2.28
C ILE A 141 12.76 -6.88 -3.66
N LEU A 142 12.34 -7.55 -4.74
CA LEU A 142 12.53 -7.05 -6.10
C LEU A 142 11.79 -5.72 -6.32
N LEU A 143 10.54 -5.62 -5.86
CA LEU A 143 9.74 -4.40 -5.95
C LEU A 143 10.31 -3.27 -5.10
N ILE A 144 10.80 -3.57 -3.89
CA ILE A 144 11.50 -2.59 -3.04
C ILE A 144 12.76 -2.10 -3.72
N TYR A 145 13.51 -2.97 -4.40
CA TYR A 145 14.70 -2.57 -5.14
C TYR A 145 14.39 -1.62 -6.30
N ASP A 146 13.35 -1.92 -7.10
CA ASP A 146 12.94 -1.04 -8.21
C ASP A 146 12.46 0.32 -7.66
N MET A 147 11.69 0.32 -6.58
CA MET A 147 11.23 1.53 -5.89
C MET A 147 12.39 2.34 -5.30
N GLY A 148 13.34 1.68 -4.64
CA GLY A 148 14.52 2.31 -4.04
C GLY A 148 15.40 2.99 -5.09
N ARG A 149 15.56 2.37 -6.26
CA ARG A 149 16.29 2.97 -7.39
C ARG A 149 15.64 4.25 -7.89
N ILE A 150 14.30 4.28 -7.95
CA ILE A 150 13.54 5.47 -8.36
C ILE A 150 13.68 6.56 -7.29
N LEU A 151 13.53 6.21 -6.00
CA LEU A 151 13.69 7.16 -4.89
C LEU A 151 15.08 7.78 -4.86
N TYR A 152 16.13 6.98 -5.04
CA TYR A 152 17.51 7.47 -5.06
C TYR A 152 17.71 8.59 -6.07
N ARG A 153 17.23 8.40 -7.30
CA ARG A 153 17.32 9.43 -8.37
C ARG A 153 16.54 10.70 -8.06
N ILE A 154 15.39 10.57 -7.38
CA ILE A 154 14.60 11.73 -6.95
C ILE A 154 15.35 12.51 -5.87
N ILE A 155 16.00 11.82 -4.94
CA ILE A 155 16.79 12.45 -3.88
C ILE A 155 18.03 13.13 -4.47
N GLU A 156 18.74 12.45 -5.37
CA GLU A 156 19.91 12.97 -6.08
C GLU A 156 19.59 14.27 -6.84
N SER A 157 18.55 14.27 -7.67
CA SER A 157 18.13 15.49 -8.40
C SER A 157 17.71 16.63 -7.47
N LYS A 158 17.11 16.32 -6.31
CA LYS A 158 16.79 17.33 -5.30
C LYS A 158 18.04 17.87 -4.62
N ALA A 159 19.03 17.03 -4.34
CA ALA A 159 20.27 17.45 -3.72
C ALA A 159 21.05 18.39 -4.66
N GLU A 160 21.11 18.09 -5.95
CA GLU A 160 21.71 18.96 -6.96
C GLU A 160 21.01 20.32 -7.05
N LEU A 161 19.66 20.34 -7.12
CA LEU A 161 18.90 21.59 -7.15
C LEU A 161 19.08 22.44 -5.87
N LEU A 162 19.29 21.80 -4.72
CA LEU A 162 19.58 22.50 -3.47
C LEU A 162 21.00 23.06 -3.46
N ALA A 163 21.97 22.30 -3.96
CA ALA A 163 23.35 22.74 -4.11
C ALA A 163 23.41 23.96 -5.04
N ASP A 164 22.82 23.90 -6.23
CA ASP A 164 22.81 25.02 -7.19
C ASP A 164 22.20 26.31 -6.63
N ARG A 165 21.14 26.19 -5.81
CA ARG A 165 20.55 27.36 -5.13
C ARG A 165 21.49 27.93 -4.07
N LEU A 166 22.18 27.08 -3.33
CA LEU A 166 23.14 27.53 -2.32
C LEU A 166 24.30 28.28 -2.99
N THR A 167 24.83 27.78 -4.10
CA THR A 167 25.93 28.44 -4.83
C THR A 167 25.51 29.81 -5.36
N LYS A 168 24.32 29.92 -5.98
CA LYS A 168 23.81 31.23 -6.44
C LYS A 168 23.64 32.26 -5.33
N THR A 169 23.25 31.82 -4.14
CA THR A 169 23.05 32.75 -3.00
C THR A 169 24.39 33.21 -2.41
N VAL A 170 25.48 32.48 -2.64
CA VAL A 170 26.84 32.85 -2.23
C VAL A 170 27.44 33.82 -3.26
N ASP A 171 27.30 33.55 -4.56
CA ASP A 171 27.79 34.44 -5.62
C ASP A 171 27.11 35.83 -5.58
N GLU A 172 25.79 35.89 -5.33
CA GLU A 172 25.06 37.17 -5.20
C GLU A 172 25.52 38.03 -4.00
N LYS A 173 26.14 37.40 -2.98
CA LYS A 173 26.68 38.11 -1.81
C LYS A 173 28.11 38.63 -2.04
N GLU A 174 28.89 38.02 -2.91
CA GLU A 174 30.25 38.47 -3.24
C GLU A 174 30.27 39.63 -4.26
N GLU A 175 29.28 39.72 -5.16
CA GLU A 175 29.18 40.84 -6.12
C GLU A 175 28.61 42.14 -5.52
N SER A 176 28.10 42.11 -4.28
CA SER A 176 27.48 43.26 -3.59
C SER A 176 28.35 43.87 -2.47
N GLY A 177 29.57 43.37 -2.25
CA GLY A 177 30.53 43.85 -1.24
C GLY A 177 31.76 44.49 -1.85
#